data_AF-A0A2R4WRM3-F1
#
_entry.id   AF-A0A2R4WRM3-F1
#
_cell.length_a   1.000
_cell.length_b   1.000
_cell.length_c   1.000
_cell.angle_alpha   90.00
_cell.angle_beta   90.00
_cell.angle_gamma   90.00
#
_symmetry.space_group_name_H-M   'P 1'
#
loop_
_entity.id
_entity.type
_entity.pdbx_description
1 polymer ?
#
loop_
_entity_poly.entity_id
_entity_poly.type
_entity_poly.pdbx_seq_one_letter_code
_entity_poly.pdbx_strand_id
1 'polypeptide(L)'
;MGDHHHPETPVERSPTEAMMAVLRQVVATNGGGLSPSGIPHSILKGLVARHLVQGKAGAPSRVVHTKLGLKLVREEAARTTPANIDSLPETAGGGRA
;
A
#
# COMPACT_ATOMS: atom_id res chain seq x y z
N MET A 1 30.10 -15.80 22.34
CA MET A 1 29.70 -15.49 20.95
C MET A 1 28.23 -15.83 20.83
N GLY A 2 27.37 -14.88 20.47
CA GLY A 2 25.93 -15.14 20.33
C GLY A 2 25.62 -15.71 18.95
N ASP A 3 24.98 -16.86 18.93
CA ASP A 3 24.51 -17.54 17.73
C ASP A 3 23.46 -16.67 17.00
N HIS A 4 23.92 -15.86 16.05
CA HIS A 4 23.04 -15.14 15.14
C HIS A 4 22.45 -16.13 14.14
N HIS A 5 21.34 -16.76 14.55
CA HIS A 5 20.51 -17.63 13.74
C HIS A 5 19.90 -16.79 12.60
N HIS A 6 20.59 -16.72 11.46
CA HIS A 6 20.00 -16.17 10.24
C HIS A 6 19.00 -17.20 9.70
N PRO A 7 17.71 -16.85 9.53
CA PRO A 7 16.76 -17.77 8.92
C PRO A 7 17.18 -18.08 7.48
N GLU A 8 17.34 -19.37 7.17
CA GLU A 8 17.81 -19.91 5.88
C GLU A 8 16.85 -19.64 4.72
N THR A 9 15.62 -19.23 5.03
CA THR A 9 14.62 -18.77 4.06
C THR A 9 14.32 -17.30 4.30
N PRO A 10 14.28 -16.45 3.25
CA PRO A 10 13.79 -15.09 3.39
C PRO A 10 12.34 -15.19 3.88
N VAL A 11 12.11 -14.86 5.15
CA VAL A 11 10.77 -14.88 5.69
C VAL A 11 9.99 -13.81 4.94
N GLU A 12 9.16 -14.23 3.98
CA GLU A 12 8.17 -13.41 3.29
C GLU A 12 7.08 -13.01 4.29
N ARG A 13 7.46 -12.25 5.32
CA ARG A 13 6.50 -11.68 6.28
C ARG A 13 5.59 -10.76 5.49
N SER A 14 4.30 -10.72 5.72
CA SER A 14 3.49 -9.66 5.10
C SER A 14 3.98 -8.27 5.53
N PRO A 15 3.86 -7.23 4.70
CA PRO A 15 4.16 -5.86 5.12
C PRO A 15 3.31 -5.49 6.33
N THR A 16 3.90 -4.72 7.25
CA THR A 16 3.18 -4.22 8.44
C THR A 16 2.12 -3.20 8.03
N GLU A 17 1.15 -2.94 8.91
CA GLU A 17 0.12 -1.93 8.65
C GLU A 17 0.72 -0.54 8.37
N ALA A 18 1.79 -0.17 9.08
CA ALA A 18 2.51 1.08 8.82
C ALA A 18 3.14 1.13 7.42
N MET A 19 3.66 -0.01 6.92
CA MET A 19 4.16 -0.12 5.55
C MET A 19 3.02 -0.04 4.53
N MET A 20 1.88 -0.68 4.80
CA MET A 20 0.72 -0.61 3.93
C MET A 20 0.12 0.80 3.88
N ALA A 21 0.08 1.52 5.00
CA ALA A 21 -0.35 2.92 5.03
C ALA A 21 0.51 3.81 4.12
N VAL A 22 1.84 3.68 4.19
CA VAL A 22 2.75 4.42 3.29
C VAL A 22 2.57 3.97 1.84
N LEU A 23 2.43 2.67 1.58
CA LEU A 23 2.22 2.15 0.22
C LEU A 23 0.93 2.69 -0.39
N ARG A 24 -0.17 2.75 0.37
CA ARG A 24 -1.45 3.34 -0.05
C ARG A 24 -1.28 4.83 -0.40
N GLN A 25 -0.52 5.59 0.40
CA GLN A 25 -0.22 6.99 0.09
C GLN A 25 0.59 7.13 -1.20
N VAL A 26 1.61 6.31 -1.40
CA VAL A 26 2.42 6.32 -2.63
C VAL A 26 1.56 5.98 -3.85
N VAL A 27 0.68 4.99 -3.75
CA VAL A 27 -0.27 4.61 -4.82
C VAL A 27 -1.26 5.74 -5.11
N ALA A 28 -1.77 6.43 -4.10
CA ALA A 28 -2.69 7.55 -4.27
C ALA A 28 -2.09 8.71 -5.07
N THR A 29 -0.76 8.80 -5.18
CA THR A 29 -0.10 9.81 -6.03
C THR A 29 -0.21 9.53 -7.54
N ASN A 30 -0.71 8.36 -7.95
CA ASN A 30 -0.84 7.95 -9.37
C ASN A 30 0.47 8.13 -10.19
N GLY A 31 1.64 7.86 -9.57
CA GLY A 31 2.95 8.03 -10.21
C GLY A 31 3.56 9.44 -10.06
N GLY A 32 2.88 10.35 -9.38
CA GLY A 32 3.44 11.65 -8.96
C GLY A 32 4.68 11.49 -8.07
N GLY A 33 4.69 10.42 -7.26
CA GLY A 33 5.77 10.06 -6.36
C GLY A 33 5.71 10.87 -5.07
N LEU A 34 6.03 10.21 -3.97
CA LEU A 34 5.95 10.75 -2.63
C LEU A 34 7.35 11.09 -2.12
N SER A 35 7.49 12.23 -1.43
CA SER A 35 8.75 12.61 -0.80
C SER A 35 9.01 11.70 0.42
N PRO A 36 10.19 11.10 0.56
CA PRO A 36 10.52 10.26 1.72
C PRO A 36 10.70 11.08 3.01
N SER A 37 10.73 12.42 2.91
CA SER A 37 10.82 13.32 4.08
C SER A 37 9.67 13.07 5.06
N GLY A 38 9.99 12.61 6.26
CA GLY A 38 9.01 12.31 7.32
C GLY A 38 8.55 10.85 7.37
N ILE A 39 8.99 9.99 6.44
CA ILE A 39 8.74 8.55 6.53
C ILE A 39 9.92 7.87 7.22
N PRO A 40 9.68 7.01 8.23
CA PRO A 40 10.73 6.20 8.84
C PRO A 40 11.52 5.40 7.79
N HIS A 41 12.85 5.51 7.82
CA HIS A 41 13.72 4.85 6.85
C HIS A 41 13.56 3.32 6.87
N SER A 42 13.24 2.73 8.03
CA SER A 42 12.94 1.30 8.17
C SER A 42 11.74 0.85 7.33
N ILE A 43 10.69 1.69 7.24
CA ILE A 43 9.50 1.42 6.44
C ILE A 43 9.85 1.45 4.95
N LEU A 44 10.55 2.49 4.50
CA LEU A 44 10.99 2.61 3.11
C LEU A 44 11.91 1.46 2.70
N LYS A 45 12.90 1.14 3.55
CA LYS A 45 13.81 0.01 3.31
C LYS A 45 13.04 -1.30 3.21
N GLY A 46 12.04 -1.52 4.08
CA GLY A 46 11.16 -2.68 4.01
C GLY A 46 10.35 -2.75 2.72
N LEU A 47 9.76 -1.64 2.28
CA LEU A 47 8.98 -1.57 1.04
C LEU A 47 9.85 -1.80 -0.21
N VAL A 48 11.07 -1.25 -0.23
CA VAL A 48 12.05 -1.44 -1.31
C VAL A 48 12.56 -2.87 -1.36
N ALA A 49 12.94 -3.44 -0.21
CA ALA A 49 13.39 -4.84 -0.12
C ALA A 49 12.34 -5.85 -0.60
N ARG A 50 11.06 -5.43 -0.62
CA ARG A 50 9.91 -6.21 -1.09
C ARG A 50 9.49 -5.87 -2.52
N HIS A 51 10.24 -4.99 -3.20
CA HIS A 51 9.92 -4.51 -4.54
C HIS A 51 8.52 -3.87 -4.68
N LEU A 52 7.97 -3.31 -3.61
CA LEU A 52 6.64 -2.65 -3.61
C LEU A 52 6.74 -1.18 -4.05
N VAL A 53 7.88 -0.56 -3.82
CA VAL A 53 8.19 0.82 -4.22
C VAL A 53 9.58 0.90 -4.87
N GLN A 54 9.82 1.98 -5.60
CA GLN A 54 11.09 2.26 -6.27
C GLN A 54 11.32 3.78 -6.36
N GLY A 55 12.55 4.20 -6.63
CA GLY A 55 12.86 5.60 -6.94
C GLY A 55 12.24 6.03 -8.28
N LYS A 56 11.91 7.31 -8.42
CA LYS A 56 11.37 7.88 -9.66
C LYS A 56 12.51 8.30 -10.60
N ALA A 57 12.43 7.88 -11.87
CA ALA A 57 13.36 8.32 -12.91
C ALA A 57 13.31 9.85 -13.07
N GLY A 58 14.48 10.50 -13.08
CA GLY A 58 14.60 11.97 -13.18
C GLY A 58 14.22 12.74 -11.91
N ALA A 59 13.75 12.08 -10.86
CA ALA A 59 13.39 12.71 -9.58
C ALA A 59 13.79 11.80 -8.40
N PRO A 60 15.09 11.70 -8.07
CA PRO A 60 15.61 10.77 -7.07
C PRO A 60 15.10 11.03 -5.65
N SER A 61 14.58 12.24 -5.38
CA SER A 61 13.92 12.61 -4.13
C SER A 61 12.49 12.10 -4.01
N ARG A 62 11.98 11.32 -4.99
CA ARG A 62 10.62 10.79 -4.98
C ARG A 62 10.59 9.28 -5.09
N VAL A 63 9.66 8.70 -4.35
CA VAL A 63 9.38 7.26 -4.34
C VAL A 63 8.03 7.02 -5.01
N VAL A 64 7.99 6.08 -5.95
CA VAL A 64 6.78 5.65 -6.68
C VAL A 64 6.50 4.18 -6.42
N HIS A 65 5.25 3.77 -6.61
CA HIS A 65 4.88 2.36 -6.48
C HIS A 65 5.40 1.55 -7.68
N THR A 66 5.62 0.27 -7.47
CA THR A 66 5.81 -0.70 -8.56
C THR A 66 4.46 -1.26 -9.01
N LYS A 67 4.47 -2.13 -10.03
CA LYS A 67 3.29 -2.91 -10.41
C LYS A 67 2.85 -3.85 -9.27
N LEU A 68 3.81 -4.43 -8.54
CA LEU A 68 3.56 -5.30 -7.39
C LEU A 68 2.92 -4.53 -6.23
N GLY A 69 3.47 -3.35 -5.91
CA GLY A 69 2.90 -2.48 -4.87
C GLY A 69 1.45 -2.07 -5.15
N LEU A 70 1.16 -1.71 -6.41
CA LEU A 70 -0.20 -1.38 -6.83
C LEU A 70 -1.16 -2.58 -6.72
N LYS A 71 -0.72 -3.76 -7.18
CA LYS A 71 -1.51 -4.99 -7.11
C LYS A 71 -1.86 -5.33 -5.66
N LEU A 72 -0.88 -5.29 -4.76
CA LEU A 72 -1.07 -5.61 -3.35
C LEU A 72 -2.10 -4.69 -2.68
N VAL A 73 -2.02 -3.38 -2.92
CA VAL A 73 -3.00 -2.42 -2.38
C VAL A 73 -4.41 -2.69 -2.90
N ARG A 74 -4.56 -3.06 -4.17
CA ARG A 74 -5.87 -3.42 -4.75
C ARG A 74 -6.44 -4.69 -4.13
N GLU A 75 -5.61 -5.72 -3.94
CA GLU A 75 -6.02 -6.96 -3.30
C GLU A 75 -6.42 -6.76 -1.84
N GLU A 76 -5.68 -5.92 -1.10
CA GLU A 76 -6.05 -5.55 0.26
C GLU A 76 -7.37 -4.80 0.29
N ALA A 77 -7.54 -3.79 -0.57
CA ALA A 77 -8.79 -3.04 -0.67
C ALA A 77 -9.98 -3.96 -0.99
N ALA A 78 -9.80 -4.95 -1.88
CA ALA A 78 -10.83 -5.93 -2.21
C ALA A 78 -11.18 -6.85 -1.02
N ARG A 79 -10.24 -7.13 -0.11
CA ARG A 79 -10.49 -7.89 1.13
C ARG A 79 -11.20 -7.06 2.19
N THR A 80 -10.91 -5.76 2.27
CA THR A 80 -11.43 -4.87 3.32
C THR A 80 -12.73 -4.16 2.93
N THR A 81 -13.08 -4.14 1.64
CA THR A 81 -14.38 -3.60 1.20
C THR A 81 -15.47 -4.63 1.48
N PRO A 82 -16.47 -4.34 2.33
CA PRO A 82 -17.61 -5.23 2.48
C PRO A 82 -18.36 -5.27 1.15
N ALA A 83 -18.51 -6.46 0.58
CA ALA A 83 -19.27 -6.73 -0.64
C ALA A 83 -20.80 -6.55 -0.46
N ASN A 84 -21.23 -5.52 0.28
CA ASN A 84 -22.64 -5.28 0.58
C ASN A 84 -23.00 -3.82 0.23
N ILE A 85 -23.10 -3.53 -1.07
CA ILE A 85 -23.73 -2.32 -1.60
C ILE A 85 -25.08 -2.62 -2.27
N ASP A 86 -25.64 -3.82 -2.07
CA ASP A 86 -26.98 -4.20 -2.52
C ASP A 86 -28.09 -3.66 -1.59
N SER A 87 -27.86 -2.52 -0.94
CA SER A 87 -28.83 -1.91 -0.02
C SER A 87 -28.68 -0.40 0.03
N LEU A 88 -28.73 0.25 -1.13
CA LEU A 88 -29.34 1.57 -1.17
C LEU A 88 -30.85 1.33 -1.08
N PRO A 89 -31.57 1.78 -0.04
CA PRO A 89 -33.02 1.84 -0.15
C PRO A 89 -33.34 2.75 -1.33
N GLU A 90 -33.93 2.19 -2.38
CA GLU A 90 -34.69 2.97 -3.34
C GLU A 90 -35.56 3.92 -2.53
N THR A 91 -35.29 5.21 -2.68
CA THR A 91 -36.06 6.24 -1.99
C THR A 91 -37.47 6.20 -2.56
N ALA A 92 -38.30 5.37 -1.95
CA ALA A 92 -39.74 5.44 -2.01
C ALA A 92 -40.14 6.80 -1.43
N GLY A 93 -40.56 7.71 -2.29
CA GLY A 93 -41.17 8.98 -1.92
C GLY A 93 -41.31 9.85 -3.15
N GLY A 94 -42.49 10.10 -3.69
CA GLY A 94 -43.83 9.91 -3.19
C GLY A 94 -44.69 10.83 -4.05
N GLY A 95 -45.79 10.31 -4.58
CA GLY A 95 -46.72 11.10 -5.37
C GLY A 95 -47.18 12.33 -4.59
N ARG A 96 -47.33 13.45 -5.29
CA ARG A 96 -48.27 14.48 -4.88
C ARG A 96 -49.20 14.75 -6.05
N ALA A 97 -50.47 14.69 -5.68
CA ALA A 97 -51.67 15.04 -6.42
C ALA A 97 -51.58 16.37 -7.17
#